data_AF-A0A7V8XUS8-F1
#
_entry.id   AF-A0A7V8XUS8-F1
#
_cell.length_a   1.000
_cell.length_b   1.000
_cell.length_c   1.000
_cell.angle_alpha   90.00
_cell.angle_beta   90.00
_cell.angle_gamma   90.00
#
_symmetry.space_group_name_H-M   'P 1'
#
loop_
_entity.id
_entity.type
_entity.pdbx_description
1 polymer ?
#
loop_
_entity_poly.entity_id
_entity_poly.type
_entity_poly.pdbx_seq_one_letter_code
_entity_poly.pdbx_strand_id
1 'polypeptide(L)'
;TAAKPWIKISAALIAFWTGPVGSGGWERTEAYYRVFQDWQAWAQEGTLDILSPMIYKREHAVVEQVQFDDWLTFTKNLAQTTGRHALPGLGAYLNGVEGTLRQSRRALGRAPYATAPADGVIFYALGNTAPGTVTGNSTSAAVPDNPFSYPLPGVSTPKRTNADFFSAVTTSANTTGTVLFEDPGNGPLFTVPVPAPDMPWKSRPTQGHMMGFARLEDGTPLDGGTVTITALSSGATRTVKTDGGGFYGAVGLEPGDYNARVEQSSVQLDVCRFTVVAGQVTSTDARRETTAPATTAAIDPTSPLGANGWYLGDVRVSLAAIDECSGVARTEYSADGGSTWQAYGDGIVVASEGTTVLSYRSIDGAGNVEATSLLSVRIDKTDPTITITADRTVLWPANGRRVVVTVSGSAVDGPSGLAGVSYEIVDEYGLAFSVPPRVLEGRSMTWEEAVTFEARRDGRDLDGRRYTVIATVRDVAGRTASATVGVLVPHDSRRSKAR
;
A
#
# COMPACT_ATOMS: atom_id res chain seq x y z
N THR A 1 -14.30 -39.72 -11.51
CA THR A 1 -14.25 -38.98 -12.79
C THR A 1 -12.99 -38.16 -12.84
N ALA A 2 -12.29 -38.09 -13.99
CA ALA A 2 -11.08 -37.27 -14.12
C ALA A 2 -11.43 -35.78 -14.06
N ALA A 3 -10.65 -34.97 -13.34
CA ALA A 3 -10.89 -33.53 -13.22
C ALA A 3 -10.77 -32.77 -14.55
N LYS A 4 -9.92 -33.25 -15.47
CA LYS A 4 -9.71 -32.69 -16.82
C LYS A 4 -9.57 -33.84 -17.83
N PRO A 5 -10.68 -34.40 -18.35
CA PRO A 5 -10.67 -35.62 -19.16
C PRO A 5 -9.97 -35.49 -20.53
N TRP A 6 -9.65 -34.28 -20.97
CA TRP A 6 -8.92 -34.02 -22.22
C TRP A 6 -7.39 -33.97 -22.05
N ILE A 7 -6.87 -33.98 -20.81
CA ILE A 7 -5.42 -34.02 -20.57
C ILE A 7 -4.92 -35.45 -20.76
N LYS A 8 -3.83 -35.59 -21.53
CA LYS A 8 -3.14 -36.85 -21.75
C LYS A 8 -2.02 -37.05 -20.75
N ILE A 9 -1.87 -38.28 -20.25
CA ILE A 9 -0.83 -38.68 -19.31
C ILE A 9 0.30 -39.38 -20.07
N SER A 10 1.53 -38.91 -19.85
CA SER A 10 2.75 -39.51 -20.36
C SER A 10 3.76 -39.69 -19.23
N ALA A 11 4.73 -40.59 -19.42
CA ALA A 11 5.88 -40.71 -18.54
C ALA A 11 7.16 -40.82 -19.37
N ALA A 12 8.29 -40.34 -18.81
CA ALA A 12 9.61 -40.55 -19.39
C ALA A 12 10.06 -41.99 -19.11
N LEU A 13 9.86 -42.88 -20.08
CA LEU A 13 10.03 -44.32 -19.87
C LEU A 13 11.49 -44.74 -20.09
N ILE A 14 12.03 -45.57 -19.20
CA ILE A 14 13.42 -46.01 -19.29
C ILE A 14 13.59 -47.04 -20.40
N ALA A 15 14.59 -46.81 -21.26
CA ALA A 15 15.01 -47.68 -22.37
C ALA A 15 16.53 -47.90 -22.34
N PHE A 16 17.05 -48.32 -21.19
CA PHE A 16 18.47 -48.59 -21.00
C PHE A 16 18.94 -49.78 -21.82
N TRP A 17 20.18 -49.69 -22.30
CA TRP A 17 20.89 -50.78 -22.99
C TRP A 17 20.02 -51.51 -24.01
N THR A 18 20.02 -52.84 -23.98
CA THR A 18 19.32 -53.70 -24.91
C THR A 18 17.82 -53.73 -24.63
N GLY A 19 17.02 -53.74 -25.71
CA GLY A 19 15.58 -53.82 -25.61
C GLY A 19 15.08 -55.23 -25.31
N PRO A 20 13.75 -55.43 -25.30
CA PRO A 20 13.16 -56.71 -24.90
C PRO A 20 13.55 -57.88 -25.81
N VAL A 21 13.72 -57.66 -27.11
CA VAL A 21 14.11 -58.75 -28.03
C VAL A 21 15.52 -59.23 -27.72
N GLY A 22 16.49 -58.32 -27.65
CA GLY A 22 17.88 -58.67 -27.38
C GLY A 22 18.13 -59.11 -25.94
N SER A 23 17.27 -58.72 -24.99
CA SER A 23 17.34 -59.16 -23.59
C SER A 23 16.64 -60.51 -23.34
N GLY A 24 15.88 -61.01 -24.32
CA GLY A 24 15.11 -62.25 -24.21
C GLY A 24 13.83 -62.13 -23.36
N GLY A 25 13.21 -60.95 -23.33
CA GLY A 25 11.97 -60.65 -22.60
C GLY A 25 11.98 -59.27 -21.94
N TRP A 26 10.79 -58.73 -21.67
CA TRP A 26 10.61 -57.44 -21.01
C TRP A 26 11.17 -57.44 -19.57
N GLU A 27 10.90 -58.51 -18.83
CA GLU A 27 11.29 -58.71 -17.43
C GLU A 27 12.81 -58.82 -17.24
N ARG A 28 13.54 -59.04 -18.35
CA ARG A 28 15.01 -59.09 -18.37
C ARG A 28 15.65 -57.76 -18.74
N THR A 29 14.85 -56.75 -19.10
CA THR A 29 15.37 -55.41 -19.39
C THR A 29 15.71 -54.68 -18.09
N GLU A 30 16.73 -53.81 -18.15
CA GLU A 30 17.10 -52.97 -17.01
C GLU A 30 16.00 -52.00 -16.59
N ALA A 31 15.10 -51.61 -17.50
CA ALA A 31 13.93 -50.82 -17.16
C ALA A 31 13.08 -51.52 -16.08
N TYR A 32 12.86 -52.83 -16.25
CA TYR A 32 12.08 -53.63 -15.33
C TYR A 32 12.85 -53.94 -14.02
N TYR A 33 14.01 -54.60 -14.09
CA TYR A 33 14.62 -55.13 -12.86
C TYR A 33 15.50 -54.13 -12.10
N ARG A 34 16.05 -53.09 -12.76
CA ARG A 34 17.03 -52.18 -12.15
C ARG A 34 16.39 -50.93 -11.57
N VAL A 35 15.40 -50.38 -12.28
CA VAL A 35 14.73 -49.13 -11.89
C VAL A 35 13.22 -49.31 -11.65
N PHE A 36 12.73 -50.56 -11.73
CA PHE A 36 11.36 -50.93 -11.40
C PHE A 36 10.30 -50.13 -12.17
N GLN A 37 10.60 -49.76 -13.43
CA GLN A 37 9.63 -49.15 -14.33
C GLN A 37 8.98 -50.25 -15.18
N ASP A 38 7.93 -50.87 -14.66
CA ASP A 38 7.09 -51.80 -15.42
C ASP A 38 6.13 -51.06 -16.37
N TRP A 39 6.69 -50.30 -17.31
CA TRP A 39 5.88 -49.50 -18.22
C TRP A 39 5.16 -50.33 -19.30
N GLN A 40 5.48 -51.62 -19.44
CA GLN A 40 4.65 -52.54 -20.23
C GLN A 40 3.27 -52.71 -19.58
N ALA A 41 3.24 -53.01 -18.28
CA ALA A 41 1.98 -53.12 -17.53
C ALA A 41 1.22 -51.79 -17.51
N TRP A 42 1.91 -50.66 -17.28
CA TRP A 42 1.26 -49.34 -17.27
C TRP A 42 0.53 -49.01 -18.59
N ALA A 43 1.06 -49.46 -19.72
CA ALA A 43 0.40 -49.32 -21.01
C ALA A 43 -0.83 -50.23 -21.14
N GLN A 44 -0.69 -51.51 -20.74
CA GLN A 44 -1.76 -52.52 -20.82
C GLN A 44 -2.94 -52.20 -19.90
N GLU A 45 -2.66 -51.65 -18.72
CA GLU A 45 -3.66 -51.19 -17.75
C GLU A 45 -4.33 -49.88 -18.15
N GLY A 46 -3.77 -49.16 -19.13
CA GLY A 46 -4.26 -47.85 -19.57
C GLY A 46 -3.89 -46.69 -18.63
N THR A 47 -2.90 -46.88 -17.76
CA THR A 47 -2.37 -45.86 -16.85
C THR A 47 -1.72 -44.70 -17.62
N LEU A 48 -1.12 -44.98 -18.77
CA LEU A 48 -0.55 -43.98 -19.67
C LEU A 48 -1.44 -43.80 -20.92
N ASP A 49 -1.53 -42.57 -21.43
CA ASP A 49 -2.07 -42.29 -22.77
C ASP A 49 -0.96 -42.33 -23.84
N ILE A 50 0.23 -41.88 -23.47
CA ILE A 50 1.36 -41.67 -24.36
C ILE A 50 2.60 -42.37 -23.80
N LEU A 51 3.19 -43.26 -24.60
CA LEU A 51 4.46 -43.91 -24.31
C LEU A 51 5.60 -43.03 -24.83
N SER A 52 6.41 -42.48 -23.91
CA SER A 52 7.53 -41.60 -24.24
C SER A 52 8.88 -42.17 -23.76
N PRO A 53 9.35 -43.28 -24.34
CA PRO A 53 10.60 -43.89 -23.92
C PRO A 53 11.81 -43.09 -24.34
N MET A 54 12.78 -43.02 -23.44
CA MET A 54 14.07 -42.35 -23.63
C MET A 54 15.03 -43.24 -24.42
N ILE A 55 14.76 -43.48 -25.71
CA ILE A 55 15.59 -44.32 -26.60
C ILE A 55 16.83 -43.54 -27.06
N TYR A 56 17.66 -43.15 -26.09
CA TYR A 56 18.83 -42.29 -26.30
C TYR A 56 20.02 -43.13 -26.76
N LYS A 57 20.08 -43.38 -28.07
CA LYS A 57 21.08 -44.23 -28.73
C LYS A 57 21.83 -43.46 -29.81
N ARG A 58 23.11 -43.77 -29.96
CA ARG A 58 24.00 -43.19 -30.98
C ARG A 58 23.80 -43.92 -32.31
N GLU A 59 23.46 -43.16 -33.34
CA GLU A 59 23.27 -43.65 -34.70
C GLU A 59 24.54 -44.24 -35.30
N HIS A 60 25.71 -43.75 -34.90
CA HIS A 60 26.98 -44.18 -35.46
C HIS A 60 27.55 -45.45 -34.83
N ALA A 61 26.99 -45.88 -33.70
CA ALA A 61 27.42 -47.08 -33.00
C ALA A 61 26.50 -48.23 -33.41
N VAL A 62 27.02 -49.20 -34.16
CA VAL A 62 26.26 -50.35 -34.69
C VAL A 62 25.47 -51.08 -33.59
N VAL A 63 26.09 -51.28 -32.43
CA VAL A 63 25.42 -51.91 -31.28
C VAL A 63 24.22 -51.07 -30.80
N GLU A 64 24.39 -49.75 -30.71
CA GLU A 64 23.32 -48.86 -30.26
C GLU A 64 22.22 -48.68 -31.32
N GLN A 65 22.52 -48.82 -32.61
CA GLN A 65 21.50 -48.88 -33.67
C GLN A 65 20.57 -50.09 -33.48
N VAL A 66 21.13 -51.27 -33.18
CA VAL A 66 20.33 -52.48 -32.90
C VAL A 66 19.49 -52.29 -31.64
N GLN A 67 20.06 -51.70 -30.58
CA GLN A 67 19.31 -51.39 -29.36
C GLN A 67 18.18 -50.38 -29.62
N PHE A 68 18.42 -49.39 -30.48
CA PHE A 68 17.42 -48.41 -30.89
C PHE A 68 16.25 -49.09 -31.60
N ASP A 69 16.53 -49.94 -32.58
CA ASP A 69 15.50 -50.63 -33.36
C ASP A 69 14.68 -51.62 -32.52
N ASP A 70 15.32 -52.31 -31.57
CA ASP A 70 14.66 -53.20 -30.60
C ASP A 70 13.64 -52.42 -29.76
N TRP A 71 14.10 -51.37 -29.07
CA TRP A 71 13.22 -50.52 -28.26
C TRP A 71 12.13 -49.85 -29.08
N LEU A 72 12.46 -49.31 -30.26
CA LEU A 72 11.51 -48.64 -31.13
C LEU A 72 10.40 -49.60 -31.59
N THR A 73 10.77 -50.80 -32.01
CA THR A 73 9.83 -51.84 -32.45
C THR A 73 8.92 -52.25 -31.30
N PHE A 74 9.49 -52.50 -30.12
CA PHE A 74 8.71 -52.83 -28.93
C PHE A 74 7.71 -51.72 -28.57
N THR A 75 8.15 -50.45 -28.55
CA THR A 75 7.29 -49.30 -28.24
C THR A 75 6.13 -49.17 -29.21
N LYS A 76 6.40 -49.25 -30.53
CA LYS A 76 5.35 -49.16 -31.56
C LYS A 76 4.33 -50.29 -31.42
N ASN A 77 4.80 -51.52 -31.24
CA ASN A 77 3.93 -52.68 -31.08
C ASN A 77 3.08 -52.56 -29.82
N LEU A 78 3.69 -52.22 -28.68
CA LEU A 78 2.97 -52.07 -27.42
C LEU A 78 1.91 -50.98 -27.53
N ALA A 79 2.25 -49.80 -28.07
CA ALA A 79 1.31 -48.71 -28.27
C ALA A 79 0.12 -49.15 -29.13
N GLN A 80 0.39 -49.82 -30.26
CA GLN A 80 -0.65 -50.31 -31.17
C GLN A 80 -1.56 -51.34 -30.50
N THR A 81 -1.02 -52.31 -29.76
CA THR A 81 -1.83 -53.37 -29.14
C THR A 81 -2.62 -52.91 -27.92
N THR A 82 -2.19 -51.82 -27.28
CA THR A 82 -2.84 -51.27 -26.08
C THR A 82 -3.67 -50.01 -26.36
N GLY A 83 -3.72 -49.54 -27.62
CA GLY A 83 -4.43 -48.34 -28.02
C GLY A 83 -3.86 -47.05 -27.41
N ARG A 84 -2.54 -47.00 -27.22
CA ARG A 84 -1.79 -45.84 -26.72
C ARG A 84 -1.05 -45.15 -27.87
N HIS A 85 -0.53 -43.95 -27.63
CA HIS A 85 0.34 -43.27 -28.60
C HIS A 85 1.82 -43.59 -28.36
N ALA A 86 2.59 -43.80 -29.42
CA ALA A 86 4.04 -43.96 -29.39
C ALA A 86 4.73 -42.64 -29.77
N LEU A 87 5.38 -41.99 -28.79
CA LEU A 87 6.22 -40.81 -28.99
C LEU A 87 7.65 -41.11 -28.50
N PRO A 88 8.43 -41.95 -29.21
CA PRO A 88 9.81 -42.25 -28.82
C PRO A 88 10.67 -41.00 -28.68
N GLY A 89 11.35 -40.89 -27.54
CA GLY A 89 12.35 -39.88 -27.23
C GLY A 89 13.68 -40.22 -27.89
N LEU A 90 14.08 -39.39 -28.84
CA LEU A 90 15.34 -39.49 -29.56
C LEU A 90 16.41 -38.67 -28.84
N GLY A 91 17.56 -39.30 -28.59
CA GLY A 91 18.73 -38.65 -28.00
C GLY A 91 19.42 -37.72 -29.00
N ALA A 92 18.78 -36.61 -29.37
CA ALA A 92 19.33 -35.60 -30.28
C ALA A 92 20.68 -35.06 -29.79
N TYR A 93 20.90 -34.97 -28.47
CA TYR A 93 22.19 -34.57 -27.90
C TYR A 93 23.33 -35.61 -28.09
N LEU A 94 23.00 -36.85 -28.47
CA LEU A 94 23.99 -37.91 -28.73
C LEU A 94 24.35 -38.05 -30.21
N ASN A 95 23.67 -37.31 -31.10
CA ASN A 95 23.68 -37.54 -32.53
C ASN A 95 23.80 -36.22 -33.28
N GLY A 96 24.62 -36.17 -34.34
CA GLY A 96 24.53 -35.07 -35.30
C GLY A 96 23.15 -35.01 -35.98
N VAL A 97 22.86 -33.89 -36.66
CA VAL A 97 21.60 -33.65 -37.38
C VAL A 97 21.20 -34.86 -38.23
N GLU A 98 22.14 -35.41 -38.99
CA GLU A 98 21.92 -36.55 -39.89
C GLU A 98 21.51 -37.82 -39.13
N GLY A 99 22.09 -38.05 -37.95
CA GLY A 99 21.76 -39.21 -37.13
C GLY A 99 20.36 -39.08 -36.53
N THR A 100 20.04 -37.90 -36.01
CA THR A 100 18.70 -37.61 -35.48
C THR A 100 17.64 -37.70 -36.57
N LEU A 101 17.91 -37.22 -37.79
CA LEU A 101 16.98 -37.32 -38.93
C LEU A 101 16.77 -38.79 -39.34
N ARG A 102 17.82 -39.61 -39.43
CA ARG A 102 17.69 -41.05 -39.72
C ARG A 102 16.86 -41.79 -38.67
N GLN A 103 17.12 -41.56 -37.39
CA GLN A 103 16.31 -42.12 -36.29
C GLN A 103 14.86 -41.66 -36.38
N SER A 104 14.62 -40.39 -36.73
CA SER A 104 13.27 -39.85 -36.92
C SER A 104 12.56 -40.52 -38.08
N ARG A 105 13.22 -40.73 -39.22
CA ARG A 105 12.65 -41.46 -40.36
C ARG A 105 12.30 -42.90 -40.01
N ARG A 106 13.19 -43.60 -39.28
CA ARG A 106 12.92 -44.94 -38.74
C ARG A 106 11.70 -44.93 -37.83
N ALA A 107 11.61 -43.99 -36.90
CA ALA A 107 10.47 -43.86 -35.99
C ALA A 107 9.17 -43.58 -36.74
N LEU A 108 9.19 -42.67 -37.72
CA LEU A 108 8.01 -42.23 -38.47
C LEU A 108 7.68 -43.09 -39.70
N GLY A 109 8.40 -44.19 -39.94
CA GLY A 109 8.17 -45.07 -41.09
C GLY A 109 8.34 -44.37 -42.44
N ARG A 110 9.24 -43.39 -42.52
CA ARG A 110 9.52 -42.61 -43.74
C ARG A 110 10.64 -43.26 -44.55
N ALA A 111 10.59 -43.11 -45.87
CA ALA A 111 11.65 -43.53 -46.78
C ALA A 111 13.04 -43.12 -46.24
N PRO A 112 14.05 -44.02 -46.28
CA PRO A 112 14.04 -45.34 -46.92
C PRO A 112 13.42 -46.47 -46.07
N TYR A 113 12.91 -46.18 -44.88
CA TYR A 113 12.41 -47.19 -43.95
C TYR A 113 10.92 -47.47 -44.18
N ALA A 114 10.58 -48.74 -44.38
CA ALA A 114 9.20 -49.21 -44.55
C ALA A 114 8.72 -49.92 -43.28
N THR A 115 8.62 -49.19 -42.17
CA THR A 115 8.09 -49.71 -40.89
C THR A 115 6.80 -49.00 -40.51
N ALA A 116 5.98 -49.61 -39.65
CA ALA A 116 4.80 -48.94 -39.09
C ALA A 116 5.24 -47.64 -38.39
N PRO A 117 4.54 -46.51 -38.62
CA PRO A 117 4.93 -45.24 -38.02
C PRO A 117 4.58 -45.21 -36.53
N ALA A 118 5.45 -44.59 -35.72
CA ALA A 118 5.06 -44.04 -34.43
C ALA A 118 4.18 -42.79 -34.63
N ASP A 119 3.37 -42.42 -33.65
CA ASP A 119 2.50 -41.23 -33.74
C ASP A 119 3.30 -39.92 -33.77
N GLY A 120 4.53 -39.93 -33.26
CA GLY A 120 5.43 -38.77 -33.29
C GLY A 120 6.83 -39.12 -32.79
N VAL A 121 7.65 -38.10 -32.59
CA VAL A 121 8.99 -38.22 -31.98
C VAL A 121 9.20 -37.07 -30.99
N ILE A 122 9.97 -37.31 -29.94
CA ILE A 122 10.38 -36.30 -28.98
C ILE A 122 11.89 -36.12 -29.12
N PHE A 123 12.39 -34.89 -29.20
CA PHE A 123 13.82 -34.63 -29.28
C PHE A 123 14.36 -34.23 -27.91
N TYR A 124 15.25 -35.04 -27.34
CA TYR A 124 15.92 -34.73 -26.09
C TYR A 124 17.44 -34.72 -26.28
N ALA A 125 18.20 -33.78 -25.74
CA ALA A 125 17.76 -32.42 -25.43
C ALA A 125 18.03 -31.54 -26.66
N LEU A 126 17.11 -30.61 -26.96
CA LEU A 126 17.38 -29.49 -27.88
C LEU A 126 17.98 -28.28 -27.12
N GLY A 127 18.34 -28.45 -25.85
CA GLY A 127 18.98 -27.46 -24.97
C GLY A 127 20.37 -27.89 -24.52
N ASN A 128 21.13 -26.97 -23.91
CA ASN A 128 22.53 -27.21 -23.54
C ASN A 128 22.66 -28.25 -22.44
N THR A 129 23.13 -29.43 -22.80
CA THR A 129 23.66 -30.43 -21.87
C THR A 129 25.18 -30.38 -21.99
N ALA A 130 25.91 -30.11 -20.91
CA ALA A 130 27.37 -30.29 -20.88
C ALA A 130 27.65 -31.80 -20.73
N PRO A 131 27.92 -32.55 -21.82
CA PRO A 131 28.03 -34.00 -21.72
C PRO A 131 29.36 -34.33 -21.03
N GLY A 132 29.32 -34.95 -19.84
CA GLY A 132 30.52 -35.43 -19.13
C GLY A 132 30.88 -34.72 -17.82
N THR A 133 30.14 -33.69 -17.39
CA THR A 133 30.35 -33.06 -16.07
C THR A 133 29.21 -33.41 -15.12
N VAL A 134 29.53 -34.03 -13.97
CA VAL A 134 28.55 -34.43 -12.94
C VAL A 134 27.95 -33.23 -12.18
N THR A 135 28.39 -32.00 -12.47
CA THR A 135 28.08 -30.79 -11.68
C THR A 135 27.50 -29.62 -12.50
N GLY A 136 27.28 -29.78 -13.81
CA GLY A 136 26.74 -28.72 -14.67
C GLY A 136 25.30 -29.00 -15.09
N ASN A 137 24.34 -28.33 -14.45
CA ASN A 137 22.92 -28.39 -14.81
C ASN A 137 22.68 -27.91 -16.26
N SER A 138 21.63 -28.45 -16.89
CA SER A 138 21.04 -27.92 -18.12
C SER A 138 20.82 -26.41 -18.00
N THR A 139 21.39 -25.63 -18.91
CA THR A 139 21.12 -24.17 -18.95
C THR A 139 19.94 -23.89 -19.89
N SER A 140 19.19 -22.81 -19.64
CA SER A 140 18.14 -22.29 -20.52
C SER A 140 18.70 -21.53 -21.75
N ALA A 141 20.02 -21.52 -21.93
CA ALA A 141 20.66 -20.95 -23.11
C ALA A 141 20.50 -21.90 -24.32
N ALA A 142 20.09 -21.36 -25.46
CA ALA A 142 20.10 -22.09 -26.73
C ALA A 142 21.54 -22.53 -27.05
N VAL A 143 21.74 -23.81 -27.38
CA VAL A 143 23.05 -24.29 -27.83
C VAL A 143 23.27 -23.75 -29.23
N PRO A 144 24.42 -23.10 -29.50
CA PRO A 144 24.76 -22.70 -30.85
C PRO A 144 25.01 -23.93 -31.73
N ASP A 145 25.43 -25.09 -31.20
CA ASP A 145 25.71 -26.28 -32.00
C ASP A 145 25.51 -27.66 -31.31
N ASN A 146 24.90 -28.65 -31.99
CA ASN A 146 24.67 -30.04 -31.54
C ASN A 146 25.99 -30.82 -31.26
N PRO A 147 26.18 -31.46 -30.09
CA PRO A 147 27.51 -31.79 -29.58
C PRO A 147 28.33 -32.95 -30.20
N PHE A 148 27.87 -33.78 -31.15
CA PHE A 148 28.73 -34.84 -31.69
C PHE A 148 28.60 -35.12 -33.20
N SER A 149 29.73 -34.94 -33.90
CA SER A 149 30.02 -35.49 -35.23
C SER A 149 30.30 -36.97 -35.14
N TYR A 150 29.86 -37.80 -36.08
CA TYR A 150 30.60 -38.94 -36.67
C TYR A 150 29.63 -39.84 -37.43
N PRO A 151 29.34 -39.63 -38.71
CA PRO A 151 28.86 -40.68 -39.58
C PRO A 151 30.06 -41.31 -40.28
N LEU A 152 30.18 -42.63 -40.22
CA LEU A 152 31.16 -43.45 -40.96
C LEU A 152 32.65 -43.15 -40.64
N PRO A 153 33.52 -44.17 -40.68
CA PRO A 153 34.97 -43.94 -40.67
C PRO A 153 35.38 -42.99 -41.81
N GLY A 154 35.87 -41.79 -41.48
CA GLY A 154 36.42 -40.84 -42.45
C GLY A 154 35.54 -39.66 -42.87
N VAL A 155 34.30 -39.51 -42.38
CA VAL A 155 33.47 -38.33 -42.65
C VAL A 155 33.29 -37.47 -41.39
N SER A 156 33.67 -36.20 -41.48
CA SER A 156 33.46 -35.21 -40.40
C SER A 156 32.13 -34.49 -40.63
N THR A 157 31.18 -34.60 -39.70
CA THR A 157 30.00 -33.71 -39.69
C THR A 157 30.15 -32.69 -38.58
N PRO A 158 30.41 -31.40 -38.86
CA PRO A 158 30.64 -30.41 -37.80
C PRO A 158 29.44 -30.33 -36.85
N LYS A 159 29.67 -29.80 -35.64
CA LYS A 159 28.55 -29.37 -34.79
C LYS A 159 27.75 -28.29 -35.54
N ARG A 160 26.42 -28.30 -35.41
CA ARG A 160 25.52 -27.38 -36.15
C ARG A 160 24.39 -26.84 -35.30
N THR A 161 23.89 -25.67 -35.68
CA THR A 161 22.85 -24.95 -34.96
C THR A 161 21.52 -25.68 -34.87
N ASN A 162 20.77 -25.39 -33.81
CA ASN A 162 19.36 -25.79 -33.72
C ASN A 162 18.55 -25.23 -34.90
N ALA A 163 18.92 -24.06 -35.44
CA ALA A 163 18.27 -23.50 -36.63
C ALA A 163 18.48 -24.39 -37.87
N ASP A 164 19.68 -24.96 -38.06
CA ASP A 164 19.93 -25.91 -39.15
C ASP A 164 19.16 -27.21 -38.95
N PHE A 165 19.04 -27.71 -37.71
CA PHE A 165 18.20 -28.87 -37.41
C PHE A 165 16.72 -28.59 -37.71
N PHE A 166 16.18 -27.45 -37.25
CA PHE A 166 14.79 -27.06 -37.51
C PHE A 166 14.49 -26.82 -38.99
N SER A 167 15.45 -26.24 -39.71
CA SER A 167 15.40 -26.14 -41.17
C SER A 167 15.37 -27.54 -41.80
N ALA A 168 16.24 -28.44 -41.36
CA ALA A 168 16.36 -29.77 -41.95
C ALA A 168 15.10 -30.64 -41.76
N VAL A 169 14.46 -30.59 -40.59
CA VAL A 169 13.22 -31.36 -40.35
C VAL A 169 12.05 -30.89 -41.22
N THR A 170 12.06 -29.63 -41.68
CA THR A 170 10.98 -29.03 -42.47
C THR A 170 11.29 -28.92 -43.97
N THR A 171 12.56 -28.88 -44.37
CA THR A 171 12.98 -28.62 -45.75
C THR A 171 13.93 -29.67 -46.33
N SER A 172 14.42 -30.62 -45.53
CA SER A 172 15.57 -31.50 -45.86
C SER A 172 16.88 -30.75 -46.13
N ALA A 173 16.94 -29.44 -45.86
CA ALA A 173 18.11 -28.58 -46.08
C ALA A 173 18.44 -27.72 -44.85
N ASN A 174 19.68 -27.23 -44.78
CA ASN A 174 20.10 -26.29 -43.75
C ASN A 174 19.49 -24.89 -43.94
N THR A 175 19.81 -23.96 -43.05
CA THR A 175 19.33 -22.56 -43.12
C THR A 175 19.75 -21.80 -44.39
N THR A 176 20.76 -22.28 -45.12
CA THR A 176 21.20 -21.71 -46.42
C THR A 176 20.61 -22.42 -47.63
N GLY A 177 19.71 -23.40 -47.42
CA GLY A 177 19.10 -24.20 -48.50
C GLY A 177 20.01 -25.28 -49.09
N THR A 178 21.17 -25.53 -48.48
CA THR A 178 22.10 -26.57 -48.93
C THR A 178 21.65 -27.94 -48.42
N VAL A 179 21.48 -28.89 -49.34
CA VAL A 179 21.18 -30.30 -49.03
C VAL A 179 22.46 -30.96 -48.52
N LEU A 180 22.62 -31.01 -47.19
CA LEU A 180 23.85 -31.51 -46.55
C LEU A 180 23.61 -32.65 -45.56
N PHE A 181 22.37 -33.05 -45.30
CA PHE A 181 22.06 -33.85 -44.11
C PHE A 181 21.40 -35.21 -44.38
N GLU A 182 20.81 -35.41 -45.56
CA GLU A 182 20.16 -36.66 -45.95
C GLU A 182 20.34 -36.94 -47.46
N ASP A 183 20.02 -38.16 -47.91
CA ASP A 183 19.93 -38.47 -49.33
C ASP A 183 18.96 -37.49 -50.02
N PRO A 184 19.33 -36.83 -51.13
CA PRO A 184 18.47 -35.90 -51.86
C PRO A 184 17.10 -36.47 -52.25
N GLY A 185 16.96 -37.79 -52.35
CA GLY A 185 15.67 -38.45 -52.60
C GLY A 185 14.69 -38.42 -51.43
N ASN A 186 15.12 -38.05 -50.23
CA ASN A 186 14.30 -38.05 -49.03
C ASN A 186 13.63 -36.68 -48.80
N GLY A 187 12.32 -36.59 -49.02
CA GLY A 187 11.52 -35.40 -48.70
C GLY A 187 11.46 -35.11 -47.18
N PRO A 188 11.08 -33.89 -46.76
CA PRO A 188 11.12 -33.44 -45.36
C PRO A 188 10.27 -34.30 -44.41
N LEU A 189 10.66 -34.33 -43.13
CA LEU A 189 9.96 -35.08 -42.09
C LEU A 189 8.59 -34.48 -41.74
N PHE A 190 8.53 -33.14 -41.65
CA PHE A 190 7.33 -32.39 -41.31
C PHE A 190 7.12 -31.25 -42.32
N THR A 191 6.18 -31.43 -43.24
CA THR A 191 5.87 -30.43 -44.29
C THR A 191 4.90 -29.35 -43.85
N VAL A 192 4.16 -29.59 -42.77
CA VAL A 192 3.12 -28.69 -42.28
C VAL A 192 3.58 -28.09 -40.96
N PRO A 193 3.80 -26.76 -40.87
CA PRO A 193 4.07 -26.12 -39.60
C PRO A 193 2.80 -26.15 -38.75
N VAL A 194 2.93 -26.61 -37.51
CA VAL A 194 1.88 -26.50 -36.49
C VAL A 194 2.26 -25.36 -35.56
N PRO A 195 1.54 -24.23 -35.56
CA PRO A 195 1.84 -23.14 -34.64
C PRO A 195 1.61 -23.61 -33.21
N ALA A 196 2.38 -23.06 -32.28
CA ALA A 196 2.06 -23.20 -30.86
C ALA A 196 0.61 -22.70 -30.67
N PRO A 197 -0.28 -23.48 -30.02
CA PRO A 197 -1.61 -22.99 -29.71
C PRO A 197 -1.53 -21.67 -28.95
N ASP A 198 -2.39 -20.71 -29.29
CA ASP A 198 -2.52 -19.49 -28.49
C ASP A 198 -2.81 -19.88 -27.03
N MET A 199 -2.20 -19.13 -26.13
CA MET A 199 -2.52 -19.19 -24.71
C MET A 199 -3.20 -17.86 -24.39
N PRO A 200 -4.54 -17.73 -24.54
CA PRO A 200 -5.24 -16.47 -24.38
C PRO A 200 -4.96 -15.77 -23.04
N TRP A 201 -4.75 -16.55 -21.99
CA TRP A 201 -4.39 -16.04 -20.66
C TRP A 201 -3.01 -15.36 -20.62
N LYS A 202 -2.11 -15.62 -21.59
CA LYS A 202 -0.85 -14.90 -21.79
C LYS A 202 -0.97 -13.77 -22.81
N SER A 203 -1.67 -14.01 -23.93
CA SER A 203 -1.73 -13.05 -25.04
C SER A 203 -2.75 -11.93 -24.81
N ARG A 204 -3.80 -12.20 -24.04
CA ARG A 204 -4.90 -11.27 -23.68
C ARG A 204 -5.28 -11.45 -22.21
N PRO A 205 -4.38 -11.14 -21.28
CA PRO A 205 -4.65 -11.33 -19.85
C PRO A 205 -5.74 -10.34 -19.40
N THR A 206 -6.70 -10.85 -18.63
CA THR A 206 -7.72 -10.02 -17.97
C THR A 206 -7.45 -9.85 -16.47
N GLN A 207 -6.52 -10.61 -15.92
CA GLN A 207 -6.17 -10.64 -14.51
C GLN A 207 -4.69 -10.42 -14.31
N GLY A 208 -4.32 -9.90 -13.14
CA GLY A 208 -2.94 -9.75 -12.70
C GLY A 208 -2.61 -10.66 -11.52
N HIS A 209 -1.42 -10.47 -10.99
CA HIS A 209 -0.88 -11.23 -9.88
C HIS A 209 -0.12 -10.30 -8.92
N MET A 210 0.10 -10.77 -7.70
CA MET A 210 1.04 -10.15 -6.78
C MET A 210 1.95 -11.19 -6.14
N MET A 211 3.11 -10.73 -5.67
CA MET A 211 4.00 -11.49 -4.81
C MET A 211 4.77 -10.58 -3.87
N GLY A 212 5.37 -11.17 -2.84
CA GLY A 212 6.23 -10.46 -1.91
C GLY A 212 6.83 -11.38 -0.87
N PHE A 213 7.61 -10.80 0.03
CA PHE A 213 8.08 -11.45 1.24
C PHE A 213 7.52 -10.76 2.48
N ALA A 214 7.19 -11.55 3.49
CA ALA A 214 6.83 -11.11 4.82
C ALA A 214 8.02 -11.39 5.75
N ARG A 215 8.75 -10.35 6.13
CA ARG A 215 9.94 -10.44 6.99
C ARG A 215 9.88 -9.40 8.10
N LEU A 216 10.37 -9.77 9.28
CA LEU A 216 10.65 -8.85 10.36
C LEU A 216 11.80 -7.90 9.98
N GLU A 217 12.02 -6.85 10.76
CA GLU A 217 13.09 -5.86 10.51
C GLU A 217 14.49 -6.47 10.51
N ASP A 218 14.71 -7.54 11.29
CA ASP A 218 15.96 -8.29 11.32
C ASP A 218 16.15 -9.27 10.13
N GLY A 219 15.17 -9.32 9.22
CA GLY A 219 15.16 -10.18 8.03
C GLY A 219 14.54 -11.57 8.25
N THR A 220 14.15 -11.91 9.48
CA THR A 220 13.53 -13.19 9.81
C THR A 220 12.21 -13.36 9.04
N PRO A 221 12.04 -14.45 8.27
CA PRO A 221 10.79 -14.70 7.54
C PRO A 221 9.65 -15.12 8.48
N LEU A 222 8.44 -14.70 8.14
CA LEU A 222 7.22 -15.23 8.76
C LEU A 222 6.77 -16.49 8.02
N ASP A 223 6.93 -17.67 8.62
CA ASP A 223 6.50 -18.96 8.05
C ASP A 223 5.06 -19.29 8.45
N GLY A 224 4.16 -19.49 7.49
CA GLY A 224 2.75 -19.85 7.75
C GLY A 224 1.86 -18.67 8.19
N GLY A 225 2.34 -17.43 8.06
CA GLY A 225 1.58 -16.21 8.24
C GLY A 225 0.41 -16.12 7.27
N THR A 226 -0.71 -15.60 7.75
CA THR A 226 -1.93 -15.39 6.95
C THR A 226 -1.84 -14.05 6.24
N VAL A 227 -1.80 -14.05 4.91
CA VAL A 227 -1.83 -12.82 4.12
C VAL A 227 -3.25 -12.57 3.64
N THR A 228 -3.87 -11.50 4.11
CA THR A 228 -5.19 -11.03 3.68
C THR A 228 -5.01 -9.86 2.72
N ILE A 229 -5.38 -10.06 1.46
CA ILE A 229 -5.28 -9.08 0.38
C ILE A 229 -6.68 -8.49 0.16
N THR A 230 -6.83 -7.16 0.22
CA THR A 230 -8.15 -6.51 0.12
C THR A 230 -8.19 -5.54 -1.05
N ALA A 231 -9.19 -5.67 -1.92
CA ALA A 231 -9.45 -4.72 -2.99
C ALA A 231 -10.02 -3.42 -2.41
N LEU A 232 -9.36 -2.28 -2.64
CA LEU A 232 -9.79 -0.99 -2.06
C LEU A 232 -11.12 -0.48 -2.64
N SER A 233 -11.47 -0.90 -3.86
CA SER A 233 -12.70 -0.47 -4.53
C SER A 233 -13.96 -1.17 -4.04
N SER A 234 -13.84 -2.41 -3.55
CA SER A 234 -14.99 -3.27 -3.23
C SER A 234 -14.95 -3.87 -1.82
N GLY A 235 -13.80 -3.83 -1.14
CA GLY A 235 -13.57 -4.53 0.12
C GLY A 235 -13.45 -6.05 -0.02
N ALA A 236 -13.47 -6.60 -1.25
CA ALA A 236 -13.34 -8.03 -1.47
C ALA A 236 -11.94 -8.52 -1.03
N THR A 237 -11.90 -9.61 -0.27
CA THR A 237 -10.66 -10.15 0.28
C THR A 237 -10.24 -11.47 -0.38
N ARG A 238 -8.94 -11.73 -0.37
CA ARG A 238 -8.35 -13.02 -0.71
C ARG A 238 -7.23 -13.36 0.27
N THR A 239 -7.22 -14.60 0.75
CA THR A 239 -6.24 -15.06 1.71
C THR A 239 -5.26 -16.06 1.08
N VAL A 240 -3.97 -15.91 1.39
CA VAL A 240 -2.91 -16.88 1.08
C VAL A 240 -2.03 -17.08 2.32
N LYS A 241 -1.12 -18.05 2.25
CA LYS A 241 -0.13 -18.33 3.31
C LYS A 241 1.27 -17.96 2.83
N THR A 242 2.09 -17.48 3.74
CA THR A 242 3.54 -17.40 3.51
C THR A 242 4.17 -18.79 3.59
N ASP A 243 5.21 -19.05 2.80
CA ASP A 243 6.04 -20.25 2.92
C ASP A 243 7.16 -20.09 3.97
N GLY A 244 8.01 -21.11 4.14
CA GLY A 244 9.13 -21.07 5.09
C GLY A 244 10.19 -20.01 4.80
N GLY A 245 10.21 -19.44 3.59
CA GLY A 245 11.05 -18.30 3.23
C GLY A 245 10.36 -16.95 3.46
N GLY A 246 9.11 -16.93 3.93
CA GLY A 246 8.26 -15.75 4.07
C GLY A 246 7.64 -15.30 2.75
N PHE A 247 7.81 -16.05 1.66
CA PHE A 247 7.25 -15.69 0.36
C PHE A 247 5.74 -15.88 0.38
N TYR A 248 5.02 -14.94 -0.22
CA TYR A 248 3.60 -15.07 -0.51
C TYR A 248 3.30 -14.58 -1.92
N GLY A 249 2.20 -15.08 -2.49
CA GLY A 249 1.72 -14.62 -3.77
C GLY A 249 0.28 -14.99 -4.02
N ALA A 250 -0.42 -14.16 -4.78
CA ALA A 250 -1.80 -14.40 -5.19
C ALA A 250 -1.93 -14.21 -6.70
N VAL A 251 -2.60 -15.17 -7.34
CA VAL A 251 -2.73 -15.22 -8.80
C VAL A 251 -4.16 -15.06 -9.26
N GLY A 252 -4.40 -14.29 -10.33
CA GLY A 252 -5.75 -14.09 -10.85
C GLY A 252 -6.53 -13.08 -10.00
N LEU A 253 -5.89 -11.95 -9.70
CA LEU A 253 -6.53 -10.79 -9.09
C LEU A 253 -7.08 -9.90 -10.21
N GLU A 254 -8.25 -9.32 -10.01
CA GLU A 254 -8.77 -8.31 -10.92
C GLU A 254 -7.85 -7.06 -10.92
N PRO A 255 -7.71 -6.35 -12.04
CA PRO A 255 -6.95 -5.11 -12.05
C PRO A 255 -7.55 -4.05 -11.12
N GLY A 256 -6.71 -3.35 -10.36
CA GLY A 256 -7.16 -2.34 -9.40
C GLY A 256 -6.17 -2.10 -8.28
N ASP A 257 -6.56 -1.27 -7.31
CA ASP A 257 -5.76 -0.97 -6.13
C ASP A 257 -6.15 -1.84 -4.94
N TYR A 258 -5.13 -2.28 -4.21
CA TYR A 258 -5.23 -3.22 -3.11
C TYR A 258 -4.37 -2.77 -1.93
N ASN A 259 -4.68 -3.29 -0.75
CA ASN A 259 -3.76 -3.39 0.36
C ASN A 259 -3.59 -4.86 0.78
N ALA A 260 -2.61 -5.17 1.60
CA ALA A 260 -2.48 -6.49 2.19
C ALA A 260 -1.99 -6.42 3.63
N ARG A 261 -2.43 -7.36 4.45
CA ARG A 261 -1.99 -7.53 5.84
C ARG A 261 -1.52 -8.96 6.06
N VAL A 262 -0.39 -9.12 6.75
CA VAL A 262 0.15 -10.41 7.16
C VAL A 262 0.02 -10.55 8.67
N GLU A 263 -0.70 -11.58 9.11
CA GLU A 263 -0.91 -11.86 10.54
C GLU A 263 -0.36 -13.22 10.91
N GLN A 264 0.47 -13.25 11.95
CA GLN A 264 0.94 -14.47 12.58
C GLN A 264 1.11 -14.26 14.08
N SER A 265 0.32 -14.97 14.89
CA SER A 265 0.35 -14.84 16.35
C SER A 265 0.17 -13.37 16.78
N SER A 266 1.21 -12.74 17.33
CA SER A 266 1.22 -11.32 17.74
C SER A 266 1.96 -10.40 16.77
N VAL A 267 2.41 -10.91 15.62
CA VAL A 267 3.09 -10.12 14.59
C VAL A 267 2.09 -9.72 13.51
N GLN A 268 2.11 -8.43 13.18
CA GLN A 268 1.41 -7.85 12.05
C GLN A 268 2.42 -7.12 11.14
N LEU A 269 2.35 -7.39 9.84
CA LEU A 269 3.02 -6.61 8.80
C LEU A 269 1.97 -6.16 7.78
N ASP A 270 2.20 -5.02 7.15
CA ASP A 270 1.24 -4.42 6.23
C ASP A 270 1.90 -4.05 4.89
N VAL A 271 1.08 -4.01 3.85
CA VAL A 271 1.34 -3.42 2.55
C VAL A 271 0.24 -2.40 2.32
N CYS A 272 0.56 -1.13 2.55
CA CYS A 272 -0.43 -0.06 2.59
C CYS A 272 -1.22 0.08 1.28
N ARG A 273 -0.52 0.08 0.14
CA ARG A 273 -1.16 0.14 -1.17
C ARG A 273 -0.27 -0.47 -2.25
N PHE A 274 -0.89 -1.18 -3.18
CA PHE A 274 -0.26 -1.60 -4.44
C PHE A 274 -1.33 -1.75 -5.53
N THR A 275 -0.90 -1.67 -6.79
CA THR A 275 -1.80 -1.76 -7.95
C THR A 275 -1.56 -3.07 -8.69
N VAL A 276 -2.61 -3.83 -8.93
CA VAL A 276 -2.60 -5.02 -9.79
C VAL A 276 -2.89 -4.61 -11.23
N VAL A 277 -2.02 -5.02 -12.16
CA VAL A 277 -2.17 -4.81 -13.60
C VAL A 277 -2.33 -6.14 -14.31
N ALA A 278 -3.24 -6.20 -15.29
CA ALA A 278 -3.49 -7.42 -16.06
C ALA A 278 -2.21 -7.93 -16.75
N GLY A 279 -1.91 -9.22 -16.60
CA GLY A 279 -0.75 -9.88 -17.19
C GLY A 279 0.59 -9.60 -16.48
N GLN A 280 0.58 -8.81 -15.42
CA GLN A 280 1.79 -8.46 -14.66
C GLN A 280 1.78 -9.14 -13.29
N VAL A 281 2.97 -9.23 -12.68
CA VAL A 281 3.14 -9.63 -11.29
C VAL A 281 3.66 -8.42 -10.51
N THR A 282 2.84 -7.91 -9.61
CA THR A 282 3.21 -6.80 -8.73
C THR A 282 4.04 -7.33 -7.58
N SER A 283 5.27 -6.84 -7.41
CA SER A 283 6.15 -7.27 -6.32
C SER A 283 6.15 -6.24 -5.19
N THR A 284 5.71 -6.62 -4.00
CA THR A 284 5.69 -5.74 -2.83
C THR A 284 5.86 -6.53 -1.54
N ASP A 285 6.82 -6.15 -0.70
CA ASP A 285 7.08 -6.84 0.57
C ASP A 285 6.19 -6.28 1.68
N ALA A 286 5.72 -7.16 2.56
CA ALA A 286 5.03 -6.75 3.78
C ALA A 286 6.05 -6.40 4.86
N ARG A 287 5.88 -5.25 5.51
CA ARG A 287 6.78 -4.75 6.55
C ARG A 287 5.98 -4.18 7.72
N ARG A 288 6.64 -3.96 8.86
CA ARG A 288 6.01 -3.27 9.98
C ARG A 288 5.67 -1.85 9.54
N GLU A 289 4.42 -1.45 9.73
CA GLU A 289 4.00 -0.08 9.53
C GLU A 289 4.60 0.83 10.61
N THR A 290 5.14 1.97 10.21
CA THR A 290 5.79 2.94 11.12
C THR A 290 5.22 4.35 10.99
N THR A 291 4.33 4.57 10.03
CA THR A 291 3.70 5.88 9.81
C THR A 291 2.50 5.96 10.74
N ALA A 292 2.47 6.96 11.62
CA ALA A 292 1.31 7.20 12.46
C ALA A 292 0.23 7.98 11.69
N PRO A 293 -1.03 7.96 12.15
CA PRO A 293 -2.09 8.79 11.59
C PRO A 293 -1.79 10.28 11.66
N ALA A 294 -2.51 11.07 10.86
CA ALA A 294 -2.53 12.53 10.95
C ALA A 294 -3.91 13.01 11.38
N THR A 295 -3.98 13.76 12.49
CA THR A 295 -5.21 14.34 13.02
C THR A 295 -5.24 15.85 12.78
N THR A 296 -6.40 16.35 12.35
CA THR A 296 -6.68 17.78 12.19
C THR A 296 -7.80 18.20 13.14
N ALA A 297 -7.71 19.42 13.67
CA ALA A 297 -8.73 20.00 14.53
C ALA A 297 -9.44 21.16 13.83
N ALA A 298 -10.76 21.22 13.95
CA ALA A 298 -11.58 22.34 13.49
C ALA A 298 -12.38 22.92 14.67
N ILE A 299 -12.50 24.24 14.70
CA ILE A 299 -13.15 25.01 15.78
C ILE A 299 -14.42 25.67 15.26
N ASP A 300 -15.47 25.64 16.06
CA ASP A 300 -16.73 26.37 15.85
C ASP A 300 -17.06 27.20 17.11
N PRO A 301 -17.22 28.54 16.99
CA PRO A 301 -17.08 29.34 15.77
C PRO A 301 -15.64 29.37 15.25
N THR A 302 -15.46 29.47 13.93
CA THR A 302 -14.14 29.44 13.27
C THR A 302 -13.27 30.67 13.58
N SER A 303 -13.86 31.72 14.16
CA SER A 303 -13.14 32.93 14.53
C SER A 303 -13.68 33.49 15.84
N PRO A 304 -12.79 33.97 16.73
CA PRO A 304 -13.19 34.60 17.97
C PRO A 304 -13.91 35.92 17.68
N LEU A 305 -15.11 36.08 18.25
CA LEU A 305 -15.87 37.34 18.19
C LEU A 305 -15.32 38.40 19.14
N GLY A 306 -14.53 38.00 20.14
CA GLY A 306 -13.84 38.89 21.05
C GLY A 306 -12.52 39.38 20.49
N ALA A 307 -11.99 40.43 21.09
CA ALA A 307 -10.68 40.97 20.76
C ALA A 307 -9.55 40.01 21.16
N ASN A 308 -8.38 40.17 20.54
CA ASN A 308 -7.13 39.48 20.91
C ASN A 308 -7.23 37.94 20.94
N GLY A 309 -8.12 37.36 20.13
CA GLY A 309 -8.27 35.92 19.98
C GLY A 309 -9.18 35.26 21.03
N TRP A 310 -9.94 36.05 21.81
CA TRP A 310 -10.88 35.53 22.82
C TRP A 310 -12.25 35.22 22.24
N TYR A 311 -12.80 34.07 22.58
CA TYR A 311 -14.18 33.71 22.28
C TYR A 311 -15.10 34.25 23.37
N LEU A 312 -16.27 34.73 22.95
CA LEU A 312 -17.28 35.34 23.84
C LEU A 312 -18.35 34.34 24.32
N GLY A 313 -18.20 33.06 24.00
CA GLY A 313 -19.14 31.98 24.28
C GLY A 313 -18.47 30.61 24.21
N ASP A 314 -19.26 29.55 24.31
CA ASP A 314 -18.76 28.17 24.20
C ASP A 314 -18.13 27.92 22.83
N VAL A 315 -17.10 27.08 22.83
CA VAL A 315 -16.36 26.69 21.63
C VAL A 315 -16.46 25.19 21.45
N ARG A 316 -16.84 24.75 20.26
CA ARG A 316 -16.84 23.34 19.88
C ARG A 316 -15.61 23.01 19.04
N VAL A 317 -14.91 21.94 19.40
CA VAL A 317 -13.76 21.42 18.66
C VAL A 317 -14.14 20.06 18.07
N SER A 318 -13.86 19.88 16.79
CA SER A 318 -14.00 18.59 16.10
C SER A 318 -12.64 18.10 15.61
N LEU A 319 -12.42 16.79 15.66
CA LEU A 319 -11.18 16.15 15.25
C LEU A 319 -11.47 15.22 14.07
N ALA A 320 -10.59 15.23 13.07
CA ALA A 320 -10.65 14.32 11.93
C ALA A 320 -9.27 13.74 11.68
N ALA A 321 -9.17 12.41 11.64
CA ALA A 321 -7.92 11.69 11.47
C ALA A 321 -7.93 10.86 10.18
N ILE A 322 -6.78 10.79 9.53
CA ILE A 322 -6.54 9.94 8.36
C ILE A 322 -5.33 9.04 8.59
N ASP A 323 -5.41 7.84 8.06
CA ASP A 323 -4.29 6.91 7.91
C ASP A 323 -4.45 6.15 6.59
N GLU A 324 -3.37 6.01 5.82
CA GLU A 324 -3.42 5.42 4.47
C GLU A 324 -3.17 3.90 4.45
N CYS A 325 -2.81 3.30 5.59
CA CYS A 325 -2.31 1.93 5.64
C CYS A 325 -3.21 1.01 6.46
N SER A 326 -3.07 0.99 7.79
CA SER A 326 -3.88 0.15 8.67
C SER A 326 -5.21 0.78 9.09
N GLY A 327 -5.41 2.05 8.76
CA GLY A 327 -6.57 2.85 9.15
C GLY A 327 -6.45 3.36 10.60
N VAL A 328 -7.27 4.36 10.93
CA VAL A 328 -7.31 4.93 12.28
C VAL A 328 -8.06 3.97 13.22
N ALA A 329 -7.39 3.49 14.27
CA ALA A 329 -8.01 2.66 15.30
C ALA A 329 -8.79 3.50 16.33
N ARG A 330 -8.20 4.61 16.79
CA ARG A 330 -8.90 5.59 17.65
C ARG A 330 -8.25 6.96 17.61
N THR A 331 -9.03 7.98 17.92
CA THR A 331 -8.58 9.35 18.20
C THR A 331 -8.83 9.65 19.68
N GLU A 332 -7.92 10.36 20.34
CA GLU A 332 -8.01 10.71 21.75
C GLU A 332 -7.54 12.14 22.02
N TYR A 333 -8.07 12.75 23.07
CA TYR A 333 -7.74 14.11 23.49
C TYR A 333 -7.55 14.22 25.00
N SER A 334 -6.90 15.30 25.45
CA SER A 334 -6.63 15.60 26.85
C SER A 334 -6.75 17.11 27.08
N ALA A 335 -7.30 17.51 28.23
CA ALA A 335 -7.38 18.90 28.67
C ALA A 335 -6.47 19.22 29.89
N ASP A 336 -5.64 18.25 30.30
CA ASP A 336 -4.79 18.31 31.50
C ASP A 336 -3.30 18.10 31.16
N GLY A 337 -2.88 18.55 29.97
CA GLY A 337 -1.49 18.47 29.53
C GLY A 337 -1.03 17.07 29.14
N GLY A 338 -1.96 16.16 28.81
CA GLY A 338 -1.65 14.78 28.45
C GLY A 338 -1.56 13.82 29.63
N SER A 339 -2.00 14.24 30.83
CA SER A 339 -2.00 13.39 32.03
C SER A 339 -3.09 12.33 31.96
N THR A 340 -4.27 12.69 31.44
CA THR A 340 -5.37 11.77 31.15
C THR A 340 -5.86 11.93 29.71
N TRP A 341 -6.06 10.81 29.02
CA TRP A 341 -6.54 10.76 27.64
C TRP A 341 -7.98 10.23 27.58
N GLN A 342 -8.83 10.95 26.86
CA GLN A 342 -10.24 10.62 26.64
C GLN A 342 -10.43 10.22 25.17
N ALA A 343 -11.19 9.16 24.92
CA ALA A 343 -11.53 8.76 23.57
C ALA A 343 -12.40 9.85 22.91
N TYR A 344 -12.04 10.24 21.69
CA TYR A 344 -12.84 11.15 20.89
C TYR A 344 -13.98 10.37 20.21
N GLY A 345 -15.22 10.79 20.45
CA GLY A 345 -16.41 10.22 19.81
C GLY A 345 -17.21 11.31 19.09
N ASP A 346 -17.62 12.34 19.83
CA ASP A 346 -18.29 13.54 19.32
C ASP A 346 -17.45 14.80 19.58
N GLY A 347 -17.84 15.93 18.98
CA GLY A 347 -17.18 17.23 19.19
C GLY A 347 -17.03 17.60 20.68
N ILE A 348 -15.84 18.10 21.02
CA ILE A 348 -15.41 18.52 22.36
C ILE A 348 -15.96 19.93 22.62
N VAL A 349 -16.68 20.13 23.71
CA VAL A 349 -17.18 21.47 24.10
C VAL A 349 -16.26 22.06 25.16
N VAL A 350 -15.64 23.19 24.83
CA VAL A 350 -14.90 24.03 25.78
C VAL A 350 -15.85 25.12 26.26
N ALA A 351 -16.26 25.02 27.53
CA ALA A 351 -17.18 25.96 28.15
C ALA A 351 -16.57 26.75 29.32
N SER A 352 -15.46 26.28 29.88
CA SER A 352 -14.76 26.96 30.97
C SER A 352 -14.08 28.24 30.47
N GLU A 353 -14.24 29.33 31.20
CA GLU A 353 -13.53 30.58 30.95
C GLU A 353 -12.03 30.45 31.25
N GLY A 354 -11.24 31.34 30.66
CA GLY A 354 -9.78 31.32 30.68
C GLY A 354 -9.18 30.60 29.47
N THR A 355 -7.94 30.14 29.63
CA THR A 355 -7.22 29.41 28.57
C THR A 355 -7.31 27.91 28.81
N THR A 356 -7.94 27.20 27.88
CA THR A 356 -7.90 25.73 27.80
C THR A 356 -6.91 25.32 26.72
N VAL A 357 -6.02 24.36 27.03
CA VAL A 357 -5.12 23.74 26.04
C VAL A 357 -5.55 22.29 25.86
N LEU A 358 -6.05 21.98 24.67
CA LEU A 358 -6.38 20.62 24.27
C LEU A 358 -5.17 19.98 23.61
N SER A 359 -4.74 18.85 24.13
CA SER A 359 -3.83 17.93 23.46
C SER A 359 -4.65 16.89 22.70
N TYR A 360 -4.26 16.52 21.48
CA TYR A 360 -4.93 15.47 20.72
C TYR A 360 -3.93 14.63 19.92
N ARG A 361 -4.29 13.36 19.68
CA ARG A 361 -3.53 12.41 18.86
C ARG A 361 -4.41 11.26 18.39
N SER A 362 -3.97 10.54 17.37
CA SER A 362 -4.58 9.29 16.93
C SER A 362 -3.62 8.10 16.98
N ILE A 363 -4.22 6.91 17.05
CA ILE A 363 -3.53 5.61 17.01
C ILE A 363 -4.10 4.81 15.85
N ASP A 364 -3.24 4.22 15.02
CA ASP A 364 -3.64 3.38 13.89
C ASP A 364 -3.89 1.91 14.29
N GLY A 365 -4.31 1.10 13.31
CA GLY A 365 -4.51 -0.34 13.48
C GLY A 365 -3.22 -1.14 13.69
N ALA A 366 -2.06 -0.60 13.33
CA ALA A 366 -0.73 -1.17 13.58
C ALA A 366 -0.14 -0.77 14.95
N GLY A 367 -0.82 0.10 15.69
CA GLY A 367 -0.41 0.60 17.00
C GLY A 367 0.59 1.77 16.97
N ASN A 368 0.83 2.42 15.83
CA ASN A 368 1.63 3.65 15.83
C ASN A 368 0.80 4.80 16.40
N VAL A 369 1.47 5.62 17.22
CA VAL A 369 0.87 6.73 17.96
C VAL A 369 1.36 8.04 17.35
N GLU A 370 0.42 8.89 16.95
CA GLU A 370 0.72 10.22 16.43
C GLU A 370 1.41 11.08 17.50
N ALA A 371 2.32 11.96 17.06
CA ALA A 371 2.87 12.98 17.93
C ALA A 371 1.76 13.92 18.44
N THR A 372 1.76 14.19 19.74
CA THR A 372 0.72 15.02 20.36
C THR A 372 0.67 16.42 19.73
N SER A 373 -0.48 16.76 19.18
CA SER A 373 -0.79 18.11 18.69
C SER A 373 -1.51 18.91 19.76
N LEU A 374 -1.36 20.25 19.72
CA LEU A 374 -1.93 21.16 20.71
C LEU A 374 -2.90 22.15 20.06
N LEU A 375 -4.00 22.44 20.73
CA LEU A 375 -4.97 23.47 20.37
C LEU A 375 -5.29 24.33 21.58
N SER A 376 -5.03 25.63 21.50
CA SER A 376 -5.37 26.57 22.57
C SER A 376 -6.69 27.29 22.27
N VAL A 377 -7.60 27.26 23.24
CA VAL A 377 -8.89 27.94 23.19
C VAL A 377 -8.98 28.90 24.38
N ARG A 378 -9.27 30.17 24.10
CA ARG A 378 -9.36 31.24 25.11
C ARG A 378 -10.79 31.74 25.15
N ILE A 379 -11.48 31.56 26.28
CA ILE A 379 -12.88 31.95 26.45
C ILE A 379 -12.98 32.98 27.55
N ASP A 380 -13.68 34.06 27.26
CA ASP A 380 -14.16 34.99 28.25
C ASP A 380 -15.66 35.11 28.01
N LYS A 381 -16.49 35.02 29.03
CA LYS A 381 -17.94 35.24 28.97
C LYS A 381 -18.40 36.42 29.82
N THR A 382 -17.52 36.97 30.64
CA THR A 382 -17.87 37.79 31.79
C THR A 382 -17.46 39.24 31.54
N ASP A 383 -18.40 40.17 31.66
CA ASP A 383 -18.06 41.59 31.59
C ASP A 383 -17.15 41.97 32.78
N PRO A 384 -16.19 42.90 32.60
CA PRO A 384 -15.40 43.41 33.71
C PRO A 384 -16.31 44.08 34.75
N THR A 385 -15.88 44.09 36.02
CA THR A 385 -16.55 44.89 37.06
C THR A 385 -15.82 46.20 37.26
N ILE A 386 -16.56 47.29 37.51
CA ILE A 386 -16.01 48.63 37.72
C ILE A 386 -16.74 49.33 38.87
N THR A 387 -15.99 50.04 39.70
CA THR A 387 -16.51 51.03 40.65
C THR A 387 -15.74 52.34 40.49
N ILE A 388 -16.44 53.47 40.62
CA ILE A 388 -15.80 54.80 40.63
C ILE A 388 -16.37 55.67 41.74
N THR A 389 -15.52 56.54 42.29
CA THR A 389 -15.86 57.56 43.29
C THR A 389 -15.18 58.88 42.92
N ALA A 390 -15.67 59.98 43.48
CA ALA A 390 -15.05 61.29 43.33
C ALA A 390 -14.69 61.83 44.71
N ASP A 391 -13.51 62.46 44.85
CA ASP A 391 -13.09 63.11 46.09
C ASP A 391 -14.03 64.26 46.49
N ARG A 392 -14.72 64.86 45.50
CA ARG A 392 -15.76 65.87 45.66
C ARG A 392 -16.93 65.60 44.73
N THR A 393 -18.13 65.55 45.27
CA THR A 393 -19.39 65.44 44.51
C THR A 393 -20.17 66.76 44.46
N VAL A 394 -19.66 67.82 45.10
CA VAL A 394 -20.27 69.15 45.14
C VAL A 394 -19.21 70.24 44.91
N LEU A 395 -19.48 71.17 44.00
CA LEU A 395 -18.60 72.31 43.68
C LEU A 395 -19.27 73.62 44.08
N TRP A 396 -18.81 74.21 45.19
CA TRP A 396 -19.32 75.47 45.73
C TRP A 396 -18.18 76.38 46.22
N PRO A 397 -18.27 77.72 46.07
CA PRO A 397 -19.34 78.49 45.43
C PRO A 397 -19.33 78.40 43.89
N ALA A 398 -20.49 78.59 43.26
CA ALA A 398 -20.65 78.60 41.81
C ALA A 398 -20.08 79.89 41.16
N ASN A 399 -18.77 80.09 41.28
CA ASN A 399 -18.05 81.32 40.94
C ASN A 399 -17.36 81.29 39.56
N GLY A 400 -17.57 80.25 38.75
CA GLY A 400 -16.95 80.09 37.45
C GLY A 400 -15.49 79.62 37.47
N ARG A 401 -14.92 79.30 38.64
CA ARG A 401 -13.57 78.75 38.69
C ARG A 401 -13.54 77.30 38.22
N ARG A 402 -12.43 76.93 37.58
CA ARG A 402 -12.11 75.55 37.27
C ARG A 402 -11.62 74.84 38.54
N VAL A 403 -12.25 73.72 38.87
CA VAL A 403 -11.96 72.90 40.04
C VAL A 403 -11.54 71.52 39.54
N VAL A 404 -10.38 71.06 40.00
CA VAL A 404 -9.94 69.68 39.77
C VAL A 404 -10.64 68.79 40.79
N VAL A 405 -11.27 67.73 40.31
CA VAL A 405 -11.88 66.66 41.09
C VAL A 405 -11.15 65.38 40.72
N THR A 406 -10.68 64.65 41.73
CA THR A 406 -10.02 63.37 41.54
C THR A 406 -11.09 62.29 41.51
N VAL A 407 -11.19 61.60 40.38
CA VAL A 407 -12.05 60.42 40.20
C VAL A 407 -11.20 59.18 40.44
N SER A 408 -11.47 58.46 41.51
CA SER A 408 -10.80 57.19 41.83
C SER A 408 -11.66 56.03 41.33
N GLY A 409 -11.03 54.99 40.79
CA GLY A 409 -11.72 53.81 40.30
C GLY A 409 -11.03 52.51 40.67
N SER A 410 -11.80 51.43 40.68
CA SER A 410 -11.27 50.06 40.74
C SER A 410 -12.02 49.17 39.76
N ALA A 411 -11.32 48.22 39.16
CA ALA A 411 -11.88 47.27 38.22
C ALA A 411 -11.26 45.90 38.38
N VAL A 412 -12.04 44.87 38.08
CA VAL A 412 -11.61 43.46 38.11
C VAL A 412 -12.14 42.76 36.87
N ASP A 413 -11.24 42.05 36.20
CA ASP A 413 -11.58 41.05 35.19
C ASP A 413 -10.69 39.81 35.34
N GLY A 414 -11.31 38.67 35.60
CA GLY A 414 -10.61 37.41 35.90
C GLY A 414 -10.10 36.67 34.67
N PRO A 415 -10.95 36.42 33.65
CA PRO A 415 -10.60 35.57 32.52
C PRO A 415 -9.57 36.20 31.58
N SER A 416 -9.88 37.34 30.95
CA SER A 416 -9.03 37.97 29.95
C SER A 416 -8.08 39.04 30.50
N GLY A 417 -8.45 39.64 31.63
CA GLY A 417 -7.77 40.78 32.25
C GLY A 417 -8.27 42.11 31.70
N LEU A 418 -7.86 43.19 32.36
CA LEU A 418 -8.23 44.56 31.97
C LEU A 418 -7.37 45.03 30.78
N ALA A 419 -7.94 45.88 29.92
CA ALA A 419 -7.22 46.52 28.81
C ALA A 419 -7.15 48.04 28.96
N GLY A 420 -8.20 48.68 29.47
CA GLY A 420 -8.19 50.12 29.67
C GLY A 420 -9.48 50.67 30.25
N VAL A 421 -9.43 51.95 30.60
CA VAL A 421 -10.59 52.75 31.02
C VAL A 421 -10.64 54.03 30.19
N SER A 422 -11.85 54.41 29.81
CA SER A 422 -12.17 55.67 29.12
C SER A 422 -13.22 56.43 29.90
N TYR A 423 -13.29 57.73 29.68
CA TYR A 423 -14.23 58.60 30.37
C TYR A 423 -15.01 59.46 29.39
N GLU A 424 -16.31 59.53 29.62
CA GLU A 424 -17.21 60.51 29.03
C GLU A 424 -17.82 61.33 30.15
N ILE A 425 -17.64 62.65 30.09
CA ILE A 425 -18.24 63.58 31.03
C ILE A 425 -19.33 64.31 30.28
N VAL A 426 -20.57 64.10 30.74
CA VAL A 426 -21.75 64.78 30.20
C VAL A 426 -22.23 65.77 31.24
N ASP A 427 -22.48 67.01 30.82
CA ASP A 427 -23.22 67.97 31.64
C ASP A 427 -24.68 68.05 31.20
N GLU A 428 -25.53 68.51 32.12
CA GLU A 428 -26.98 68.68 31.86
C GLU A 428 -27.32 69.77 30.83
N TYR A 429 -26.35 70.60 30.44
CA TYR A 429 -26.50 71.63 29.41
C TYR A 429 -26.08 71.14 28.02
N GLY A 430 -25.71 69.85 27.89
CA GLY A 430 -25.32 69.22 26.63
C GLY A 430 -23.85 69.38 26.24
N LEU A 431 -22.99 69.89 27.12
CA LEU A 431 -21.54 69.83 26.93
C LEU A 431 -21.07 68.40 27.26
N ALA A 432 -20.37 67.79 26.31
CA ALA A 432 -19.66 66.54 26.53
C ALA A 432 -18.16 66.73 26.27
N PHE A 433 -17.32 66.19 27.15
CA PHE A 433 -15.89 66.10 26.90
C PHE A 433 -15.33 64.78 27.44
N SER A 434 -14.26 64.29 26.82
CA SER A 434 -13.61 63.04 27.19
C SER A 434 -12.24 63.31 27.80
N VAL A 435 -11.85 62.47 28.75
CA VAL A 435 -10.46 62.37 29.22
C VAL A 435 -9.74 61.33 28.36
N PRO A 436 -8.44 61.50 28.05
CA PRO A 436 -7.69 60.47 27.35
C PRO A 436 -7.82 59.10 28.01
N PRO A 437 -7.96 58.01 27.23
CA PRO A 437 -8.07 56.68 27.80
C PRO A 437 -6.76 56.28 28.48
N ARG A 438 -6.89 55.49 29.54
CA ARG A 438 -5.78 54.95 30.32
C ARG A 438 -5.70 53.44 30.12
N VAL A 439 -4.50 52.92 29.89
CA VAL A 439 -4.24 51.48 29.85
C VAL A 439 -4.35 50.92 31.27
N LEU A 440 -5.08 49.81 31.40
CA LEU A 440 -5.13 49.00 32.61
C LEU A 440 -4.50 47.65 32.28
N GLU A 441 -3.75 47.07 33.21
CA GLU A 441 -3.06 45.80 33.01
C GLU A 441 -3.36 44.85 34.19
N GLY A 442 -3.35 43.55 33.92
CA GLY A 442 -3.62 42.53 34.94
C GLY A 442 -5.11 42.31 35.20
N ARG A 443 -5.42 41.54 36.25
CA ARG A 443 -6.79 41.08 36.56
C ARG A 443 -7.55 41.98 37.52
N SER A 444 -6.85 42.87 38.21
CA SER A 444 -7.43 43.80 39.18
C SER A 444 -6.54 45.03 39.28
N MET A 445 -7.13 46.21 39.17
CA MET A 445 -6.42 47.48 39.19
C MET A 445 -7.23 48.55 39.92
N THR A 446 -6.51 49.46 40.57
CA THR A 446 -7.05 50.74 41.03
C THR A 446 -6.36 51.88 40.27
N TRP A 447 -7.07 52.99 40.12
CA TRP A 447 -6.52 54.17 39.46
C TRP A 447 -7.16 55.45 39.98
N GLU A 448 -6.51 56.57 39.66
CA GLU A 448 -7.03 57.91 39.90
C GLU A 448 -6.86 58.73 38.63
N GLU A 449 -7.83 59.61 38.36
CA GLU A 449 -7.83 60.51 37.22
C GLU A 449 -8.28 61.91 37.65
N ALA A 450 -7.56 62.92 37.17
CA ALA A 450 -7.84 64.31 37.54
C ALA A 450 -8.74 64.97 36.49
N VAL A 451 -10.00 65.22 36.84
CA VAL A 451 -10.99 65.81 35.94
C VAL A 451 -11.26 67.26 36.34
N THR A 452 -11.13 68.18 35.39
CA THR A 452 -11.36 69.61 35.64
C THR A 452 -12.79 69.99 35.30
N PHE A 453 -13.56 70.44 36.29
CA PHE A 453 -14.93 70.90 36.15
C PHE A 453 -15.01 72.42 36.32
N GLU A 454 -15.97 73.06 35.66
CA GLU A 454 -16.27 74.48 35.91
C GLU A 454 -17.33 74.58 37.01
N ALA A 455 -17.02 75.25 38.12
CA ALA A 455 -17.99 75.55 39.17
C ALA A 455 -18.91 76.71 38.73
N ARG A 456 -19.67 76.51 37.64
CA ARG A 456 -20.62 77.47 37.06
C ARG A 456 -21.90 76.76 36.69
N ARG A 457 -23.02 77.46 36.84
CA ARG A 457 -24.36 77.06 36.37
C ARG A 457 -25.05 78.23 35.67
N ASP A 458 -26.14 77.98 34.96
CA ASP A 458 -27.07 79.01 34.51
C ASP A 458 -27.76 79.65 35.73
N GLY A 459 -27.93 80.97 35.72
CA GLY A 459 -28.65 81.67 36.79
C GLY A 459 -30.15 81.33 36.86
N ARG A 460 -30.71 80.74 35.80
CA ARG A 460 -32.11 80.28 35.73
C ARG A 460 -32.28 78.81 36.12
N ASP A 461 -31.19 78.08 36.26
CA ASP A 461 -31.20 76.69 36.68
C ASP A 461 -31.34 76.62 38.21
N LEU A 462 -32.52 76.16 38.66
CA LEU A 462 -32.94 76.18 40.06
C LEU A 462 -32.48 74.96 40.85
N ASP A 463 -32.17 73.84 40.18
CA ASP A 463 -31.66 72.60 40.78
C ASP A 463 -30.13 72.47 40.69
N GLY A 464 -29.49 73.28 39.83
CA GLY A 464 -28.04 73.45 39.75
C GLY A 464 -27.36 72.45 38.80
N ARG A 465 -26.23 72.87 38.21
CA ARG A 465 -25.54 72.09 37.16
C ARG A 465 -25.03 70.75 37.63
N ARG A 466 -25.55 69.65 37.06
CA ARG A 466 -24.99 68.31 37.24
C ARG A 466 -24.03 67.93 36.12
N TYR A 467 -22.85 67.47 36.51
CA TYR A 467 -21.94 66.69 35.68
C TYR A 467 -22.11 65.20 36.02
N THR A 468 -22.21 64.36 35.01
CA THR A 468 -22.17 62.91 35.13
C THR A 468 -20.87 62.43 34.50
N VAL A 469 -19.97 61.88 35.31
CA VAL A 469 -18.78 61.18 34.83
C VAL A 469 -19.15 59.74 34.59
N ILE A 470 -19.02 59.28 33.35
CA ILE A 470 -19.21 57.89 32.94
C ILE A 470 -17.81 57.32 32.67
N ALA A 471 -17.36 56.40 33.52
CA ALA A 471 -16.14 55.64 33.27
C ALA A 471 -16.53 54.31 32.64
N THR A 472 -15.92 53.97 31.51
CA THR A 472 -16.12 52.69 30.82
C THR A 472 -14.80 51.94 30.79
N VAL A 473 -14.76 50.82 31.50
CA VAL A 473 -13.65 49.87 31.47
C VAL A 473 -13.88 48.88 30.35
N ARG A 474 -12.80 48.52 29.66
CA ARG A 474 -12.74 47.46 28.65
C ARG A 474 -11.75 46.39 29.08
N ASP A 475 -12.12 45.13 28.92
CA ASP A 475 -11.23 43.98 29.14
C ASP A 475 -10.38 43.65 27.88
N VAL A 476 -9.53 42.64 27.97
CA VAL A 476 -8.69 42.18 26.85
C VAL A 476 -9.52 41.43 25.80
N ALA A 477 -10.60 40.76 26.19
CA ALA A 477 -11.56 40.11 25.29
C ALA A 477 -12.48 41.10 24.53
N GLY A 478 -12.43 42.38 24.87
CA GLY A 478 -13.21 43.45 24.28
C GLY A 478 -14.60 43.70 24.88
N ARG A 479 -14.97 43.06 25.98
CA ARG A 479 -16.17 43.44 26.74
C ARG A 479 -15.96 44.72 27.50
N THR A 480 -17.06 45.36 27.87
CA THR A 480 -17.05 46.65 28.54
C THR A 480 -18.06 46.70 29.66
N ALA A 481 -17.72 47.42 30.73
CA ALA A 481 -18.65 47.81 31.77
C ALA A 481 -18.45 49.28 32.14
N SER A 482 -19.54 49.94 32.53
CA SER A 482 -19.52 51.35 32.88
C SER A 482 -20.03 51.60 34.28
N ALA A 483 -19.43 52.57 34.97
CA ALA A 483 -19.93 53.12 36.23
C ALA A 483 -20.01 54.64 36.13
N THR A 484 -20.89 55.24 36.93
CA THR A 484 -21.12 56.69 36.90
C THR A 484 -20.97 57.33 38.28
N VAL A 485 -20.40 58.53 38.33
CA VAL A 485 -20.38 59.38 39.52
C VAL A 485 -20.84 60.80 39.15
N GLY A 486 -21.71 61.38 39.98
CA GLY A 486 -22.25 62.72 39.78
C GLY A 486 -21.47 63.77 40.55
N VAL A 487 -21.25 64.93 39.91
CA VAL A 487 -20.69 66.13 40.54
C VAL A 487 -21.67 67.30 40.34
N LEU A 488 -22.14 67.92 41.42
CA LEU A 488 -23.17 68.95 41.41
C LEU A 488 -22.61 70.34 41.69
N VAL A 489 -23.03 71.34 40.92
CA VAL A 489 -22.84 72.78 41.21
C VAL A 489 -24.17 73.34 41.70
N PRO A 490 -24.45 73.34 43.02
CA PRO A 490 -25.80 73.62 43.53
C PRO A 490 -26.22 75.08 43.34
N HIS A 491 -27.53 75.32 43.32
CA HIS A 491 -28.09 76.66 43.21
C HIS A 491 -27.89 77.52 44.48
N ASP A 492 -28.14 76.94 45.65
CA ASP A 492 -28.02 77.58 46.97
C ASP A 492 -27.15 76.78 47.96
N SER A 493 -26.63 77.44 49.00
CA SER A 493 -25.74 76.83 49.99
C SER A 493 -26.46 76.02 51.09
N ARG A 494 -27.74 75.66 50.91
CA ARG A 494 -28.49 74.97 51.95
C ARG A 494 -28.04 73.51 52.03
N ARG A 495 -27.38 73.16 53.14
CA ARG A 495 -27.10 71.76 53.53
C ARG A 495 -28.35 70.91 53.33
N SER A 496 -28.34 70.00 52.35
CA SER A 496 -29.36 68.94 52.26
C SER A 496 -29.18 68.04 53.49
N LYS A 497 -30.16 68.05 54.40
CA LYS A 497 -30.28 66.98 55.41
C LYS A 497 -30.59 65.68 54.67
N ALA A 498 -29.80 64.65 54.95
CA ALA A 498 -29.99 63.29 54.46
C ALA A 498 -31.43 62.81 54.68
N ARG A 499 -31.97 62.09 53.70
CA ARG A 499 -33.13 61.21 53.87
C ARG A 499 -32.78 59.85 53.31
#